data_AF-A0A3C1BIJ3-F1
#
_entry.id   AF-A0A3C1BIJ3-F1
#
_cell.length_a   1.000
_cell.length_b   1.000
_cell.length_c   1.000
_cell.angle_alpha   90.00
_cell.angle_beta   90.00
_cell.angle_gamma   90.00
#
_symmetry.space_group_name_H-M   'P 1'
#
loop_
_entity.id
_entity.type
_entity.pdbx_description
1 polymer ?
#
loop_
_entity_poly.entity_id
_entity_poly.type
_entity_poly.pdbx_seq_one_letter_code
_entity_poly.pdbx_strand_id
1 'polypeptide(L)'
;MPIGILIIINMHLPDFTAAGELAARIDAYFNYIEGEFHFEKKPAKETKNEASAPQKVWDREPEPATIAGMAFFLGFNSRQAFDDYEGNGKFAHFLKRGSLRIEAMYEKKLHQQSATGADIRP
;
A
#
# COMPACT_ATOMS: atom_id res chain seq x y z
N MET A 1 -36.04 6.46 31.81
CA MET A 1 -35.61 5.06 31.99
C MET A 1 -34.31 4.86 31.25
N PRO A 2 -33.26 4.34 31.89
CA PRO A 2 -31.90 4.37 31.36
C PRO A 2 -31.58 3.08 30.61
N ILE A 3 -31.06 3.18 29.40
CA ILE A 3 -30.26 2.11 28.81
C ILE A 3 -29.04 2.79 28.19
N GLY A 4 -28.06 3.05 29.06
CA GLY A 4 -26.69 3.20 28.65
C GLY A 4 -26.18 1.82 28.25
N ILE A 5 -26.32 1.47 26.98
CA ILE A 5 -25.54 0.38 26.40
C ILE A 5 -24.20 1.01 25.99
N LEU A 6 -23.28 1.02 26.94
CA LEU A 6 -21.85 1.13 26.66
C LEU A 6 -21.48 -0.19 25.99
N ILE A 7 -21.60 -0.27 24.65
CA ILE A 7 -21.04 -1.39 23.89
C ILE A 7 -19.54 -1.25 24.02
N ILE A 8 -18.98 -1.95 25.01
CA ILE A 8 -17.56 -2.25 25.05
C ILE A 8 -17.35 -3.27 23.94
N ILE A 9 -17.28 -2.78 22.69
CA ILE A 9 -16.73 -3.58 21.60
C ILE A 9 -15.27 -3.74 22.00
N ASN A 10 -14.91 -4.93 22.45
CA ASN A 10 -13.52 -5.33 22.60
C ASN A 10 -12.97 -5.47 21.17
N MET A 11 -12.83 -4.33 20.49
CA MET A 11 -12.25 -4.20 19.18
C MET A 11 -10.77 -4.38 19.45
N HIS A 12 -10.25 -5.56 19.13
CA HIS A 12 -8.83 -5.87 19.18
C HIS A 12 -8.14 -5.03 18.10
N LEU A 13 -8.05 -3.74 18.38
CA LEU A 13 -7.29 -2.77 17.62
C LEU A 13 -5.81 -3.07 17.93
N PRO A 14 -4.93 -3.03 16.94
CA PRO A 14 -3.51 -3.07 17.21
C PRO A 14 -3.15 -1.90 18.14
N ASP A 15 -2.72 -2.24 19.35
CA ASP A 15 -2.25 -1.26 20.33
C ASP A 15 -0.87 -0.77 19.92
N PHE A 16 -0.82 0.36 19.22
CA PHE A 16 0.44 1.04 18.93
C PHE A 16 0.92 1.73 20.19
N THR A 17 1.97 1.20 20.81
CA THR A 17 2.55 1.77 22.04
C THR A 17 3.43 2.99 21.77
N ALA A 18 3.98 3.12 20.57
CA ALA A 18 4.87 4.21 20.19
C ALA A 18 4.45 4.88 18.86
N ALA A 19 4.50 6.21 18.84
CA ALA A 19 4.25 7.02 17.65
C ALA A 19 5.10 6.59 16.44
N GLY A 20 6.38 6.29 16.68
CA GLY A 20 7.30 5.86 15.64
C GLY A 20 6.99 4.47 15.06
N GLU A 21 6.31 3.61 15.81
CA GLU A 21 6.01 2.25 15.36
C GLU A 21 4.94 2.24 14.26
N LEU A 22 3.88 3.04 14.43
CA LEU A 22 2.82 3.15 13.42
C LEU A 22 3.36 3.76 12.12
N ALA A 23 4.17 4.82 12.22
CA ALA A 23 4.83 5.43 11.07
C ALA A 23 5.74 4.43 10.33
N ALA A 24 6.57 3.68 11.08
CA ALA A 24 7.46 2.68 10.51
C ALA A 24 6.70 1.55 9.80
N ARG A 25 5.56 1.10 10.35
CA ARG A 25 4.72 0.08 9.70
C ARG A 25 4.04 0.61 8.43
N ILE A 26 3.61 1.88 8.43
CA ILE A 26 3.07 2.53 7.23
C ILE A 26 4.17 2.61 6.15
N ASP A 27 5.38 3.04 6.49
CA ASP A 27 6.49 3.08 5.53
C ASP A 27 6.87 1.67 5.04
N ALA A 28 6.85 0.66 5.92
CA ALA A 28 7.05 -0.73 5.54
C ALA A 28 5.99 -1.22 4.54
N TYR A 29 4.72 -0.81 4.70
CA TYR A 29 3.68 -1.11 3.72
C TYR A 29 4.00 -0.51 2.35
N PHE A 30 4.43 0.76 2.29
CA PHE A 30 4.80 1.39 1.03
C PHE A 30 5.98 0.69 0.35
N ASN A 31 7.00 0.29 1.12
CA ASN A 31 8.12 -0.48 0.57
C ASN A 31 7.67 -1.88 0.09
N TYR A 32 6.75 -2.50 0.81
CA TYR A 32 6.20 -3.81 0.46
C TYR A 32 5.49 -3.77 -0.91
N ILE A 33 4.66 -2.76 -1.15
CA ILE A 33 3.92 -2.64 -2.42
C ILE A 33 4.77 -2.22 -3.62
N GLU A 34 6.00 -1.72 -3.42
CA GLU A 34 6.92 -1.40 -4.53
C GLU A 34 7.36 -2.63 -5.31
N GLY A 35 7.13 -3.83 -4.76
CA GLY A 35 7.46 -5.10 -5.40
C GLY A 35 8.94 -5.44 -5.29
N GLU A 36 9.26 -6.71 -5.46
CA GLU A 36 10.63 -7.21 -5.45
C GLU A 36 10.98 -7.74 -6.85
N PHE A 37 12.17 -7.37 -7.33
CA PHE A 37 12.72 -7.84 -8.59
C PHE A 37 14.16 -8.30 -8.41
N HIS A 38 14.51 -9.39 -9.07
CA HIS A 38 15.89 -9.84 -9.17
C HIS A 38 16.32 -9.95 -10.63
N PHE A 39 17.61 -9.69 -10.86
CA PHE A 39 18.23 -9.88 -12.16
C PHE A 39 18.80 -11.28 -12.24
N GLU A 40 18.14 -12.15 -13.01
CA GLU A 40 18.68 -13.47 -13.29
C GLU A 40 19.57 -13.43 -14.53
N LYS A 41 20.73 -14.09 -14.45
CA LYS A 41 21.50 -14.52 -15.62
C LYS A 41 20.98 -15.90 -16.01
N LYS A 42 20.35 -16.03 -17.18
CA LYS A 42 19.96 -17.35 -17.73
C LYS A 42 21.16 -18.31 -17.70
N PRO A 43 20.99 -19.58 -17.29
CA PRO A 43 22.02 -20.58 -17.54
C PRO A 43 22.17 -20.72 -19.05
N ALA A 44 23.42 -20.65 -19.51
CA ALA A 44 23.80 -20.78 -20.91
C ALA A 44 23.17 -22.05 -21.51
N LYS A 45 22.15 -21.89 -22.36
CA LYS A 45 21.88 -22.92 -23.36
C LYS A 45 22.97 -22.76 -24.41
N GLU A 46 23.68 -23.86 -24.63
CA GLU A 46 24.68 -24.04 -25.68
C GLU A 46 24.06 -23.75 -27.05
N THR A 47 24.02 -22.49 -27.47
CA THR A 47 23.92 -22.15 -28.88
C THR A 47 24.57 -20.79 -29.09
N LYS A 48 25.47 -20.77 -30.08
CA LYS A 48 26.41 -19.70 -30.41
C LYS A 48 25.75 -18.32 -30.50
N ASN A 49 26.51 -17.33 -30.05
CA ASN A 49 26.40 -15.90 -30.38
C ASN A 49 25.13 -15.20 -29.91
N GLU A 50 25.11 -14.77 -28.65
CA GLU A 50 24.68 -13.42 -28.24
C GLU A 50 24.87 -13.29 -26.72
N ALA A 51 25.51 -12.21 -26.27
CA ALA A 51 25.68 -11.94 -24.85
C ALA A 51 24.29 -11.74 -24.23
N SER A 52 23.79 -12.77 -23.51
CA SER A 52 22.48 -12.73 -22.87
C SER A 52 22.46 -11.58 -21.86
N ALA A 53 21.83 -10.47 -22.24
CA ALA A 53 21.58 -9.35 -21.35
C ALA A 53 20.82 -9.84 -20.09
N PRO A 54 21.13 -9.31 -18.90
CA PRO A 54 20.43 -9.69 -17.68
C PRO A 54 18.93 -9.43 -17.82
N GLN A 55 18.11 -10.46 -17.59
CA GLN A 55 16.66 -10.35 -17.68
C GLN A 55 16.13 -9.93 -16.30
N LYS A 56 15.37 -8.83 -16.24
CA LYS A 56 14.67 -8.40 -15.02
C LYS A 56 13.49 -9.34 -14.80
N VAL A 57 13.53 -10.14 -13.75
CA VAL A 57 12.42 -11.01 -13.31
C VAL A 57 11.80 -10.35 -12.08
N TRP A 58 10.47 -10.23 -12.09
CA TRP A 58 9.72 -9.75 -10.92
C TRP A 58 9.32 -10.96 -10.09
N ASP A 59 9.85 -11.05 -8.87
CA ASP A 59 9.43 -12.07 -7.90
C ASP A 59 8.10 -11.68 -7.26
N ARG A 60 7.88 -10.36 -7.14
CA ARG A 60 6.60 -9.80 -6.73
C ARG A 60 6.26 -8.59 -7.58
N GLU A 61 5.13 -8.66 -8.27
CA GLU A 61 4.64 -7.52 -9.04
C GLU A 61 4.29 -6.35 -8.10
N PRO A 62 4.65 -5.11 -8.47
CA PRO A 62 4.29 -3.93 -7.69
C PRO A 62 2.78 -3.78 -7.61
N GLU A 63 2.26 -3.68 -6.40
CA GLU A 63 0.83 -3.55 -6.14
C GLU A 63 0.44 -2.06 -6.02
N PRO A 64 -0.79 -1.68 -6.43
CA PRO A 64 -1.27 -0.32 -6.19
C PRO A 64 -1.44 -0.08 -4.69
N ALA A 65 -0.96 1.07 -4.21
CA ALA A 65 -1.21 1.50 -2.84
C ALA A 65 -2.71 1.70 -2.65
N THR A 66 -3.36 0.89 -1.80
CA THR A 66 -4.78 1.08 -1.43
C THR A 66 -4.91 1.31 0.06
N ILE A 67 -5.95 2.03 0.50
CA ILE A 67 -6.17 2.22 1.94
C ILE A 67 -6.66 0.91 2.58
N ALA A 68 -7.36 0.05 1.85
CA ALA A 68 -7.72 -1.29 2.32
C ALA A 68 -6.48 -2.18 2.52
N GLY A 69 -5.52 -2.15 1.60
CA GLY A 69 -4.25 -2.86 1.74
C GLY A 69 -3.41 -2.35 2.91
N MET A 70 -3.40 -1.03 3.12
CA MET A 70 -2.73 -0.44 4.29
C MET A 70 -3.39 -0.88 5.59
N ALA A 71 -4.73 -0.87 5.66
CA ALA A 71 -5.47 -1.34 6.83
C ALA A 71 -5.17 -2.81 7.13
N PHE A 72 -5.17 -3.66 6.10
CA PHE A 72 -4.85 -5.08 6.23
C PHE A 72 -3.41 -5.30 6.72
N PHE A 73 -2.43 -4.60 6.13
CA PHE A 73 -1.02 -4.69 6.51
C PHE A 73 -0.74 -4.22 7.94
N LEU A 74 -1.47 -3.18 8.39
CA LEU A 74 -1.38 -2.68 9.76
C LEU A 74 -2.06 -3.60 10.79
N GLY A 75 -2.81 -4.61 10.35
CA GLY A 75 -3.49 -5.59 11.20
C GLY A 75 -4.92 -5.22 11.58
N PHE A 76 -5.55 -4.29 10.87
CA PHE A 76 -6.97 -3.99 11.07
C PHE A 76 -7.84 -5.09 10.44
N ASN A 77 -8.83 -5.57 11.19
CA ASN A 77 -9.77 -6.59 10.71
C ASN A 77 -10.88 -6.05 9.80
N SER A 78 -11.10 -4.74 9.78
CA SER A 78 -12.14 -4.13 8.96
C SER A 78 -11.81 -2.69 8.61
N ARG A 79 -12.45 -2.19 7.55
CA ARG A 79 -12.39 -0.78 7.15
C ARG A 79 -12.92 0.13 8.26
N GLN A 80 -14.03 -0.27 8.89
CA GLN A 80 -14.62 0.46 10.00
C GLN A 80 -13.63 0.64 11.16
N ALA A 81 -12.90 -0.41 11.53
CA ALA A 81 -11.93 -0.33 12.62
C ALA A 81 -10.77 0.62 12.32
N PHE A 82 -10.37 0.70 11.05
CA PHE A 82 -9.39 1.67 10.58
C PHE A 82 -9.93 3.10 10.69
N ASP A 83 -11.14 3.36 10.19
CA ASP A 83 -11.76 4.68 10.20
C ASP A 83 -12.04 5.17 11.64
N ASP A 84 -12.48 4.26 12.52
CA ASP A 84 -12.72 4.55 13.94
C ASP A 84 -11.43 4.96 14.66
N TYR A 85 -10.31 4.30 14.35
CA TYR A 85 -8.99 4.65 14.89
C TYR A 85 -8.44 5.93 14.25
N GLU A 86 -8.72 6.20 12.96
CA GLU A 86 -8.35 7.46 12.32
C GLU A 86 -9.12 8.66 12.89
N GLY A 87 -10.35 8.44 13.38
CA GLY A 87 -11.15 9.46 14.05
C GLY A 87 -10.75 9.71 15.51
N ASN A 88 -10.54 8.64 16.29
CA ASN A 88 -10.43 8.72 17.75
C ASN A 88 -9.07 8.25 18.31
N GLY A 89 -8.20 7.69 17.47
CA GLY A 89 -6.93 7.09 17.89
C GLY A 89 -5.86 8.12 18.24
N LYS A 90 -5.06 7.80 19.27
CA LYS A 90 -3.95 8.64 19.75
C LYS A 90 -2.93 8.98 18.65
N PHE A 91 -2.76 8.07 17.69
CA PHE A 91 -1.79 8.18 16.60
C PHE A 91 -2.46 8.35 15.22
N ALA A 92 -3.73 8.76 15.19
CA ALA A 92 -4.53 8.97 13.99
C ALA A 92 -3.85 9.83 12.91
N HIS A 93 -3.05 10.82 13.31
CA HIS A 93 -2.37 11.72 12.37
C HIS A 93 -1.38 10.98 11.43
N PHE A 94 -0.80 9.85 11.86
CA PHE A 94 0.04 9.03 10.99
C PHE A 94 -0.78 8.29 9.94
N LEU A 95 -1.96 7.78 10.30
CA LEU A 95 -2.88 7.14 9.36
C LEU A 95 -3.38 8.12 8.32
N LYS A 96 -3.78 9.32 8.75
CA LYS A 96 -4.17 10.42 7.84
C LYS A 96 -3.06 10.76 6.86
N ARG A 97 -1.81 10.81 7.33
CA ARG A 97 -0.64 11.03 6.48
C ARG A 97 -0.42 9.89 5.48
N GLY A 98 -0.62 8.64 5.90
CA GLY A 98 -0.58 7.47 5.04
C GLY A 98 -1.66 7.51 3.94
N SER A 99 -2.90 7.83 4.31
CA SER A 99 -4.02 8.02 3.39
C SER A 99 -3.74 9.11 2.36
N LEU A 100 -3.23 10.27 2.81
CA LEU A 100 -2.85 11.36 1.92
C LEU A 100 -1.75 10.96 0.92
N ARG A 101 -0.78 10.13 1.35
CA ARG A 101 0.26 9.59 0.47
C ARG A 101 -0.32 8.65 -0.58
N ILE A 102 -1.31 7.83 -0.22
CA ILE A 102 -2.03 6.97 -1.17
C ILE A 102 -2.77 7.81 -2.21
N GLU A 103 -3.50 8.83 -1.77
CA GLU A 103 -4.21 9.77 -2.65
C GLU A 103 -3.26 10.46 -3.64
N ALA A 104 -2.13 11.01 -3.15
CA ALA A 104 -1.12 11.64 -4.01
C ALA A 104 -0.53 10.67 -5.05
N MET A 105 -0.34 9.39 -4.69
CA MET A 105 0.12 8.36 -5.62
C MET A 105 -0.94 8.03 -6.68
N TYR A 106 -2.22 8.01 -6.30
CA TYR A 106 -3.33 7.84 -7.24
C TYR A 106 -3.44 9.01 -8.20
N GLU A 107 -3.39 10.24 -7.70
CA GLU A 107 -3.41 11.45 -8.52
C GLU A 107 -2.28 11.43 -9.55
N LYS A 108 -1.06 11.10 -9.13
CA LYS A 108 0.10 10.98 -10.03
C LYS A 108 -0.14 9.95 -11.14
N LYS A 109 -0.71 8.78 -10.82
CA LYS A 109 -1.05 7.75 -11.82
C LYS A 109 -2.13 8.23 -12.78
N LEU A 110 -3.17 8.89 -12.29
CA LEU A 110 -4.27 9.42 -13.11
C LEU A 110 -3.79 10.50 -14.09
N HIS A 111 -2.92 11.40 -13.63
CA HIS A 111 -2.29 12.41 -14.47
C HIS A 111 -1.38 11.81 -15.54
N GLN A 112 -0.70 10.69 -15.25
CA GLN A 112 0.12 9.97 -16.23
C GLN A 112 -0.70 9.19 -17.26
N GLN A 113 -1.87 8.66 -16.90
CA GLN A 113 -2.77 7.95 -17.82
C GLN A 113 -3.54 8.87 -18.79
N SER A 114 -3.64 10.18 -18.52
CA SER A 114 -4.47 11.10 -19.34
C SER A 114 -3.89 11.50 -20.70
N ALA A 115 -2.76 10.95 -21.13
CA ALA A 115 -2.16 11.21 -22.45
C ALA A 115 -2.61 10.18 -23.51
N THR A 116 -3.91 9.94 -23.67
CA THR A 116 -4.43 9.20 -24.84
C THR A 116 -5.85 9.68 -25.21
N GLY A 117 -6.02 10.99 -25.35
CA GLY A 117 -7.13 11.57 -26.09
C GLY A 117 -6.79 11.55 -27.57
N ALA A 118 -7.28 10.52 -28.28
CA ALA A 118 -7.08 10.34 -29.70
C ALA A 118 -7.61 11.55 -30.50
N ASP A 119 -6.71 12.11 -31.30
CA ASP A 119 -6.99 12.98 -32.42
C ASP A 119 -7.90 12.24 -33.42
N ILE A 120 -9.19 12.57 -33.45
CA ILE A 120 -10.09 12.20 -34.54
C ILE A 120 -10.69 13.49 -35.08
N ARG A 121 -9.94 14.10 -36.01
CA ARG A 121 -10.40 15.18 -36.87
C ARG A 121 -10.96 14.56 -38.17
N PRO A 122 -12.26 14.69 -38.48
CA PRO A 122 -12.74 14.64 -39.86
C PRO A 122 -12.52 15.98 -40.58
#